data_AF-A0A382SQ59-F1
#
_entry.id   AF-A0A382SQ59-F1
#
_cell.length_a   1.000
_cell.length_b   1.000
_cell.length_c   1.000
_cell.angle_alpha   90.00
_cell.angle_beta   90.00
_cell.angle_gamma   90.00
#
_symmetry.space_group_name_H-M   'P 1'
#
loop_
_entity.id
_entity.type
_entity.pdbx_description
1 polymer ?
#
loop_
_entity_poly.entity_id
_entity_poly.type
_entity_poly.pdbx_seq_one_letter_code
_entity_poly.pdbx_strand_id
1 'polypeptide(L)'
;RWLNNDVGTAIGPSRVNPLTGQILDADIILTDGWIRHYWMQFNEILPSIAMEGFAPETLAWLKEHPEWDPRVRLAHPSMRASIKADLAAHGAEAYGGHPLAKVDGELIGDNEFDGLYGRISQVNGLCRAAEGMSLDLAAMRFSLELTAESAKEEGEKDDKGGDKPKPKPKKTEVTLDGVPEWFIGPLIAELVAHEVGHTLGLRHNFKASSIHTLEQINSDKIKGKETLAGSVMDYLPINMHKGVGEKQGDHTMTGIGPYDHWAIEYGYSIISKPEELQKILSRVSDPKLQFATDEDTIGPDPFARRYDF
;
A
#
# COMPACT_ATOMS: atom_id res chain seq x y z
N ARG A 1 -3.88 14.94 17.39
CA ARG A 1 -2.54 15.45 17.84
C ARG A 1 -1.79 15.98 16.63
N TRP A 2 -0.76 16.84 16.79
CA TRP A 2 0.12 17.25 15.70
C TRP A 2 1.44 16.47 15.79
N LEU A 3 1.81 15.77 14.72
CA LEU A 3 3.09 15.07 14.55
C LEU A 3 3.81 15.69 13.34
N ASN A 4 5.12 15.87 13.47
CA ASN A 4 6.00 16.42 12.43
C ASN A 4 7.23 15.51 12.31
N ASN A 5 6.98 14.26 11.96
CA ASN A 5 8.01 13.25 11.71
C ASN A 5 8.11 12.89 10.23
N ASP A 6 7.40 13.61 9.35
CA ASP A 6 7.31 13.33 7.92
C ASP A 6 6.86 11.89 7.59
N VAL A 7 6.16 11.21 8.52
CA VAL A 7 5.60 9.86 8.32
C VAL A 7 4.08 9.94 8.27
N GLY A 8 3.50 9.29 7.27
CA GLY A 8 2.07 9.03 7.26
C GLY A 8 1.71 7.78 8.02
N THR A 9 1.04 7.94 9.17
CA THR A 9 0.61 6.81 9.99
C THR A 9 -0.79 7.08 10.53
N ALA A 10 -1.77 6.20 10.30
CA ALA A 10 -2.88 6.12 11.25
C ALA A 10 -2.51 5.24 12.43
N ILE A 11 -3.09 5.58 13.56
CA ILE A 11 -3.06 4.75 14.75
C ILE A 11 -4.42 4.07 14.77
N GLY A 12 -4.44 2.76 14.49
CA GLY A 12 -5.62 1.90 14.63
C GLY A 12 -6.16 1.88 16.07
N PRO A 13 -7.02 0.93 16.46
CA PRO A 13 -7.74 0.98 17.73
C PRO A 13 -6.77 1.23 18.90
N SER A 14 -6.78 2.45 19.43
CA SER A 14 -5.82 2.89 20.44
C SER A 14 -6.26 2.42 21.83
N ARG A 15 -7.56 2.15 21.97
CA ARG A 15 -8.12 1.51 23.16
C ARG A 15 -9.32 0.66 22.76
N VAL A 16 -9.27 -0.62 23.12
CA VAL A 16 -10.36 -1.57 22.92
C VAL A 16 -10.85 -2.06 24.28
N ASN A 17 -12.16 -2.27 24.43
CA ASN A 17 -12.69 -2.94 25.60
C ASN A 17 -12.21 -4.41 25.59
N PRO A 18 -11.43 -4.84 26.58
CA PRO A 18 -10.79 -6.16 26.57
C PRO A 18 -11.81 -7.30 26.69
N LEU A 19 -13.01 -7.05 27.23
CA LEU A 19 -14.04 -8.07 27.40
C LEU A 19 -14.96 -8.17 26.18
N THR A 20 -15.24 -7.05 25.51
CA THR A 20 -16.24 -7.00 24.43
C THR A 20 -15.62 -6.84 23.05
N GLY A 21 -14.34 -6.50 22.94
CA GLY A 21 -13.69 -6.15 21.67
C GLY A 21 -14.16 -4.81 21.09
N GLN A 22 -14.96 -4.03 21.82
CA GLN A 22 -15.48 -2.75 21.36
C GLN A 22 -14.34 -1.72 21.24
N ILE A 23 -14.20 -1.08 20.09
CA ILE A 23 -13.26 0.05 19.92
C ILE A 23 -13.79 1.24 20.71
N LEU A 24 -13.01 1.69 21.71
CA LEU A 24 -13.34 2.80 22.59
C LEU A 24 -12.68 4.11 22.15
N ASP A 25 -11.57 4.01 21.41
CA ASP A 25 -10.81 5.14 20.89
C ASP A 25 -9.96 4.71 19.68
N ALA A 26 -9.84 5.59 18.69
CA ALA A 26 -9.01 5.43 17.49
C ALA A 26 -8.71 6.81 16.88
N ASP A 27 -7.47 7.05 16.42
CA ASP A 27 -6.99 8.35 15.97
C ASP A 27 -6.34 8.27 14.58
N ILE A 28 -6.73 9.15 13.67
CA ILE A 28 -6.04 9.35 12.39
C ILE A 28 -5.10 10.55 12.52
N ILE A 29 -3.83 10.36 12.16
CA ILE A 29 -2.88 11.47 12.07
C ILE A 29 -2.32 11.53 10.66
N LEU A 30 -2.80 12.51 9.90
CA LEU A 30 -2.25 12.84 8.59
C LEU A 30 -1.16 13.89 8.78
N THR A 31 0.06 13.57 8.32
CA THR A 31 1.17 14.53 8.30
C THR A 31 1.46 14.92 6.86
N ASP A 32 2.13 16.05 6.66
CA ASP A 32 2.52 16.53 5.34
C ASP A 32 3.66 15.69 4.71
N GLY A 33 4.22 14.73 5.48
CA GLY A 33 5.11 13.68 4.98
C GLY A 33 4.49 12.83 3.87
N TRP A 34 3.17 12.81 3.75
CA TRP A 34 2.45 12.14 2.66
C TRP A 34 2.79 12.71 1.28
N ILE A 35 3.17 13.99 1.22
CA ILE A 35 3.40 14.72 -0.03
C ILE A 35 4.89 15.00 -0.22
N ARG A 36 5.66 15.36 0.82
CA ARG A 36 7.03 15.88 0.64
C ARG A 36 8.14 14.84 0.43
N HIS A 37 7.80 13.55 0.48
CA HIS A 37 8.74 12.46 0.77
C HIS A 37 9.38 11.80 -0.48
N TYR A 38 9.30 12.45 -1.65
CA TYR A 38 9.73 11.94 -2.97
C TYR A 38 11.19 11.51 -3.12
N TRP A 39 12.12 11.98 -2.28
CA TRP A 39 13.55 11.76 -2.47
C TRP A 39 14.17 10.68 -1.56
N MET A 40 13.69 10.52 -0.31
CA MET A 40 14.21 9.48 0.60
C MET A 40 13.82 8.06 0.12
N GLN A 41 12.65 7.90 -0.47
CA GLN A 41 12.02 6.62 -0.79
C GLN A 41 12.80 5.75 -1.79
N PHE A 42 13.34 6.34 -2.86
CA PHE A 42 14.04 5.55 -3.88
C PHE A 42 15.29 4.86 -3.31
N ASN A 43 15.97 5.51 -2.35
CA ASN A 43 17.21 5.00 -1.77
C ASN A 43 16.99 4.17 -0.49
N GLU A 44 15.94 4.46 0.29
CA GLU A 44 15.71 3.84 1.59
C GLU A 44 14.61 2.75 1.57
N ILE A 45 13.58 2.91 0.74
CA ILE A 45 12.37 2.08 0.80
C ILE A 45 12.36 0.99 -0.26
N LEU A 46 12.74 1.30 -1.50
CA LEU A 46 12.88 0.30 -2.57
C LEU A 46 13.70 -0.93 -2.14
N PRO A 47 14.84 -0.77 -1.43
CA PRO A 47 15.62 -1.92 -1.00
C PRO A 47 14.97 -2.71 0.14
N SER A 48 14.11 -2.08 0.95
CA SER A 48 13.34 -2.79 1.98
C SER A 48 12.18 -3.59 1.37
N ILE A 49 11.45 -3.02 0.40
CA ILE A 49 10.38 -3.69 -0.34
C ILE A 49 10.95 -4.89 -1.11
N ALA A 50 12.12 -4.73 -1.75
CA ALA A 50 12.79 -5.82 -2.47
C ALA A 50 13.19 -7.00 -1.59
N MET A 51 13.25 -6.81 -0.26
CA MET A 51 13.52 -7.88 0.70
C MET A 51 12.24 -8.55 1.21
N GLU A 52 11.09 -7.92 1.01
CA GLU A 52 9.79 -8.51 1.35
C GLU A 52 9.49 -9.68 0.40
N GLY A 53 9.17 -10.84 0.96
CA GLY A 53 8.94 -12.08 0.21
C GLY A 53 10.16 -13.00 0.04
N PHE A 54 11.34 -12.60 0.52
CA PHE A 54 12.48 -13.52 0.59
C PHE A 54 12.32 -14.51 1.75
N ALA A 55 12.45 -15.80 1.41
CA ALA A 55 12.45 -16.87 2.40
C ALA A 55 13.62 -16.70 3.39
N PRO A 56 13.48 -17.18 4.65
CA PRO A 56 14.55 -17.15 5.65
C PRO A 56 15.92 -17.63 5.15
N GLU A 57 15.92 -18.65 4.30
CA GLU A 57 17.13 -19.21 3.69
C GLU A 57 17.81 -18.21 2.75
N THR A 58 17.03 -17.50 1.95
CA THR A 58 17.53 -16.44 1.06
C THR A 58 18.12 -15.29 1.87
N LEU A 59 17.47 -14.88 2.96
CA LEU A 59 17.97 -13.84 3.85
C LEU A 59 19.28 -14.25 4.54
N ALA A 60 19.37 -15.49 5.01
CA ALA A 60 20.60 -16.03 5.58
C ALA A 60 21.74 -16.07 4.55
N TRP A 61 21.46 -16.43 3.30
CA TRP A 61 22.44 -16.42 2.23
C TRP A 61 22.94 -15.00 1.89
N LEU A 62 22.04 -14.02 1.80
CA LEU A 62 22.37 -12.62 1.52
C LEU A 62 23.26 -12.00 2.59
N LYS A 63 23.12 -12.46 3.85
CA LYS A 63 23.98 -12.04 4.94
C LYS A 63 25.44 -12.47 4.76
N GLU A 64 25.67 -13.66 4.19
CA GLU A 64 27.02 -14.12 3.84
C GLU A 64 27.53 -13.51 2.53
N HIS A 65 26.63 -12.96 1.70
CA HIS A 65 26.91 -12.40 0.38
C HIS A 65 26.38 -10.95 0.24
N PRO A 66 26.86 -9.99 1.06
CA PRO A 66 26.26 -8.66 1.19
C PRO A 66 26.36 -7.80 -0.09
N GLU A 67 27.21 -8.17 -1.06
CA GLU A 67 27.26 -7.56 -2.40
C GLU A 67 26.06 -7.90 -3.29
N TRP A 68 25.31 -8.95 -2.97
CA TRP A 68 24.07 -9.33 -3.62
C TRP A 68 22.82 -8.79 -2.92
N ASP A 69 22.98 -8.26 -1.70
CA ASP A 69 21.88 -7.67 -0.94
C ASP A 69 21.29 -6.44 -1.65
N PRO A 70 19.98 -6.43 -1.98
CA PRO A 70 19.29 -5.27 -2.55
C PRO A 70 19.55 -3.97 -1.78
N ARG A 71 19.61 -4.03 -0.44
CA ARG A 71 19.89 -2.88 0.44
C ARG A 71 21.26 -2.26 0.18
N VAL A 72 22.23 -3.05 -0.25
CA VAL A 72 23.57 -2.58 -0.61
C VAL A 72 23.64 -2.16 -2.07
N ARG A 73 23.01 -2.92 -2.98
CA ARG A 73 23.11 -2.69 -4.43
C ARG A 73 22.37 -1.44 -4.88
N LEU A 74 21.18 -1.23 -4.34
CA LEU A 74 20.30 -0.12 -4.70
C LEU A 74 20.69 1.19 -3.99
N ALA A 75 21.45 1.11 -2.90
CA ALA A 75 21.94 2.29 -2.20
C ALA A 75 23.01 3.07 -2.99
N HIS A 76 23.05 4.37 -2.76
CA HIS A 76 24.06 5.29 -3.30
C HIS A 76 25.49 4.80 -2.96
N PRO A 77 26.48 4.87 -3.88
CA PRO A 77 27.82 4.33 -3.66
C PRO A 77 28.51 4.78 -2.35
N SER A 78 28.26 6.01 -1.90
CA SER A 78 28.81 6.53 -0.64
C SER A 78 28.25 5.86 0.61
N MET A 79 27.03 5.33 0.56
CA MET A 79 26.33 4.73 1.69
C MET A 79 26.60 3.24 1.84
N ARG A 80 27.01 2.56 0.76
CA ARG A 80 27.17 1.09 0.72
C ARG A 80 28.10 0.55 1.80
N ALA A 81 29.19 1.27 2.09
CA ALA A 81 30.14 0.86 3.13
C ALA A 81 29.50 0.91 4.53
N SER A 82 28.70 1.93 4.81
CA SER A 82 27.95 2.05 6.07
C SER A 82 26.92 0.94 6.19
N ILE A 83 26.10 0.73 5.16
CA ILE A 83 25.06 -0.30 5.17
C ILE A 83 25.67 -1.69 5.35
N LYS A 84 26.79 -1.99 4.69
CA LYS A 84 27.52 -3.26 4.90
C LYS A 84 28.01 -3.40 6.35
N ALA A 85 28.50 -2.33 6.96
CA ALA A 85 28.95 -2.34 8.35
C ALA A 85 27.77 -2.57 9.31
N ASP A 86 26.64 -1.90 9.07
CA ASP A 86 25.42 -2.06 9.85
C ASP A 86 24.88 -3.49 9.75
N LEU A 87 24.78 -4.05 8.54
CA LEU A 87 24.35 -5.44 8.32
C LEU A 87 25.29 -6.46 9.00
N ALA A 88 26.60 -6.20 8.99
CA ALA A 88 27.58 -7.04 9.69
C ALA A 88 27.46 -6.93 11.22
N ALA A 89 27.09 -5.75 11.73
CA ALA A 89 26.92 -5.51 13.17
C ALA A 89 25.70 -6.25 13.75
N HIS A 90 24.66 -6.51 12.96
CA HIS A 90 23.43 -7.18 13.42
C HIS A 90 23.60 -8.68 13.74
N GLY A 91 24.79 -9.27 13.55
CA GLY A 91 25.08 -10.63 14.04
C GLY A 91 24.15 -11.70 13.48
N ALA A 92 24.22 -12.94 14.01
CA ALA A 92 23.31 -14.04 13.64
C ALA A 92 21.89 -13.79 14.15
N GLU A 93 21.07 -13.17 13.31
CA GLU A 93 19.64 -13.01 13.57
C GLU A 93 18.89 -14.33 13.28
N ALA A 94 17.90 -14.65 14.12
CA ALA A 94 17.03 -15.81 13.91
C ALA A 94 16.34 -15.71 12.54
N TYR A 95 16.21 -16.85 11.84
CA TYR A 95 15.69 -16.92 10.47
C TYR A 95 16.36 -15.91 9.49
N GLY A 96 17.65 -15.60 9.67
CA GLY A 96 18.37 -14.68 8.78
C GLY A 96 17.93 -13.22 8.93
N GLY A 97 17.21 -12.87 10.00
CA GLY A 97 16.66 -11.53 10.18
C GLY A 97 15.26 -11.34 9.61
N HIS A 98 14.61 -12.44 9.22
CA HIS A 98 13.24 -12.43 8.70
C HIS A 98 12.28 -11.79 9.70
N PRO A 99 11.32 -10.93 9.27
CA PRO A 99 10.38 -10.24 10.16
C PRO A 99 9.62 -11.17 11.12
N LEU A 100 9.27 -12.39 10.69
CA LEU A 100 8.72 -13.46 11.55
C LEU A 100 9.49 -13.72 12.85
N ALA A 101 10.81 -13.56 12.80
CA ALA A 101 11.71 -13.84 13.90
C ALA A 101 12.07 -12.58 14.71
N LYS A 102 11.69 -11.41 14.19
CA LYS A 102 11.76 -10.12 14.87
C LYS A 102 10.44 -9.86 15.59
N VAL A 103 10.11 -10.73 16.54
CA VAL A 103 9.03 -10.45 17.49
C VAL A 103 9.61 -9.55 18.57
N ASP A 104 9.36 -8.25 18.45
CA ASP A 104 9.68 -7.30 19.52
C ASP A 104 8.58 -7.40 20.59
N GLY A 105 8.96 -7.96 21.74
CA GLY A 105 8.07 -8.09 22.89
C GLY A 105 7.90 -6.78 23.68
N GLU A 106 8.70 -5.73 23.42
CA GLU A 106 8.60 -4.47 24.16
C GLU A 106 7.30 -3.71 23.84
N LEU A 107 6.72 -3.93 22.66
CA LEU A 107 5.43 -3.37 22.25
C LEU A 107 4.23 -4.30 22.50
N ILE A 108 4.48 -5.50 23.03
CA ILE A 108 3.40 -6.31 23.62
C ILE A 108 3.12 -5.67 24.97
N GLY A 109 2.08 -4.85 25.05
CA GLY A 109 1.82 -4.10 26.27
C GLY A 109 1.73 -5.04 27.48
N ASP A 110 2.27 -4.54 28.58
CA ASP A 110 2.52 -5.29 29.81
C ASP A 110 1.30 -5.33 30.74
N ASN A 111 0.23 -4.61 30.38
CA ASN A 111 -1.02 -4.63 31.13
C ASN A 111 -1.87 -5.84 30.76
N GLU A 112 -2.67 -6.29 31.72
CA GLU A 112 -3.64 -7.40 31.58
C GLU A 112 -4.65 -7.21 30.43
N PHE A 113 -4.69 -6.02 29.82
CA PHE A 113 -5.60 -5.62 28.76
C PHE A 113 -4.93 -5.25 27.43
N ASP A 114 -3.60 -5.28 27.32
CA ASP A 114 -2.85 -4.84 26.13
C ASP A 114 -2.74 -5.91 25.03
N GLY A 115 -3.47 -7.01 25.20
CA GLY A 115 -3.54 -8.12 24.28
C GLY A 115 -4.14 -9.29 25.03
N LEU A 116 -5.27 -9.81 24.57
CA LEU A 116 -5.92 -10.98 25.16
C LEU A 116 -4.88 -12.10 25.32
N TYR A 117 -4.61 -12.55 26.54
CA TYR A 117 -3.71 -13.68 26.82
C TYR A 117 -4.10 -14.89 25.96
N GLY A 118 -3.16 -15.39 25.14
CA GLY A 118 -3.40 -16.48 24.18
C GLY A 118 -3.91 -16.05 22.80
N ARG A 119 -4.08 -14.74 22.56
CA ARG A 119 -4.09 -14.16 21.22
C ARG A 119 -2.75 -13.47 21.05
N ILE A 120 -2.03 -13.78 19.97
CA ILE A 120 -0.89 -12.97 19.55
C ILE A 120 -1.49 -11.58 19.40
N SER A 121 -1.05 -10.64 20.27
CA SER A 121 -1.53 -9.28 20.25
C SER A 121 -1.47 -8.81 18.81
N GLN A 122 -2.57 -8.18 18.38
CA GLN A 122 -2.69 -7.55 17.09
C GLN A 122 -1.51 -6.58 17.00
N VAL A 123 -0.41 -7.04 16.40
CA VAL A 123 0.64 -6.13 16.00
C VAL A 123 -0.10 -5.24 15.03
N ASN A 124 -0.45 -4.02 15.46
CA ASN A 124 -0.70 -2.94 14.53
C ASN A 124 0.64 -2.79 13.83
N GLY A 125 0.85 -3.62 12.81
CA GLY A 125 1.99 -3.57 11.95
C GLY A 125 2.06 -2.12 11.50
N LEU A 126 3.26 -1.55 11.57
CA LEU A 126 3.52 -0.25 10.97
C LEU A 126 2.87 -0.24 9.58
N CYS A 127 1.87 0.63 9.37
CA CYS A 127 1.24 0.75 8.06
C CYS A 127 2.29 1.33 7.10
N ARG A 128 2.56 0.62 6.01
CA ARG A 128 3.48 1.02 4.93
C ARG A 128 2.75 1.25 3.60
N ALA A 129 1.42 1.36 3.61
CA ALA A 129 0.63 1.66 2.40
C ALA A 129 1.12 2.96 1.73
N ALA A 130 1.33 3.99 2.55
CA ALA A 130 1.82 5.29 2.10
C ALA A 130 3.19 5.21 1.41
N GLU A 131 4.05 4.29 1.83
CA GLU A 131 5.39 4.13 1.26
C GLU A 131 5.34 3.59 -0.18
N GLY A 132 4.58 2.52 -0.43
CA GLY A 132 4.40 2.01 -1.80
C GLY A 132 3.80 3.06 -2.73
N MET A 133 2.78 3.77 -2.26
CA MET A 133 2.10 4.81 -3.03
C MET A 133 3.03 5.96 -3.43
N SER A 134 3.97 6.36 -2.55
CA SER A 134 4.95 7.38 -2.91
C SER A 134 5.97 6.94 -3.95
N LEU A 135 6.38 5.66 -3.95
CA LEU A 135 7.24 5.12 -5.00
C LEU A 135 6.54 5.16 -6.36
N ASP A 136 5.28 4.76 -6.39
CA ASP A 136 4.51 4.73 -7.63
C ASP A 136 4.18 6.13 -8.16
N LEU A 137 3.92 7.08 -7.26
CA LEU A 137 3.75 8.49 -7.58
C LEU A 137 5.02 9.06 -8.25
N ALA A 138 6.21 8.70 -7.74
CA ALA A 138 7.48 9.08 -8.35
C ALA A 138 7.67 8.44 -9.73
N ALA A 139 7.33 7.15 -9.89
CA ALA A 139 7.38 6.46 -11.17
C ALA A 139 6.44 7.08 -12.22
N MET A 140 5.21 7.43 -11.82
CA MET A 140 4.26 8.11 -12.70
C MET A 140 4.72 9.50 -13.07
N ARG A 141 5.23 10.30 -12.12
CA ARG A 141 5.77 11.63 -12.42
C ARG A 141 6.88 11.55 -13.46
N PHE A 142 7.82 10.62 -13.27
CA PHE A 142 8.88 10.37 -14.25
C PHE A 142 8.32 9.96 -15.62
N SER A 143 7.32 9.08 -15.64
CA SER A 143 6.65 8.66 -16.88
C SER A 143 5.96 9.82 -17.61
N LEU A 144 5.30 10.71 -16.87
CA LEU A 144 4.66 11.93 -17.40
C LEU A 144 5.68 12.92 -17.94
N GLU A 145 6.80 13.12 -17.24
CA GLU A 145 7.90 13.98 -17.69
C GLU A 145 8.51 13.44 -19.00
N LEU A 146 8.83 12.14 -19.07
CA LEU A 146 9.33 11.49 -20.29
C LEU A 146 8.35 11.61 -21.46
N THR A 147 7.06 11.43 -21.20
CA THR A 147 6.02 11.55 -22.23
C THR A 147 5.92 12.99 -22.74
N ALA A 148 6.00 13.98 -21.83
CA ALA A 148 5.97 15.39 -22.17
C ALA A 148 7.22 15.82 -22.96
N GLU A 149 8.40 15.28 -22.66
CA GLU A 149 9.63 15.51 -23.43
C GLU A 149 9.54 14.87 -24.81
N SER A 150 9.10 13.61 -24.91
CA SER A 150 8.91 12.91 -26.19
C SER A 150 7.94 13.67 -27.11
N ALA A 151 6.83 14.18 -26.56
CA ALA A 151 5.87 14.97 -27.31
C ALA A 151 6.43 16.32 -27.80
N LYS A 152 7.39 16.93 -27.08
CA LYS A 152 8.08 18.15 -27.52
C LYS A 152 9.06 17.84 -28.66
N GLU A 153 9.79 16.73 -28.59
CA GLU A 153 10.71 16.30 -29.65
C GLU A 153 9.98 15.91 -30.95
N GLU A 154 8.79 15.33 -30.85
CA GLU A 154 7.92 15.06 -32.02
C GLU A 154 7.33 16.36 -32.59
N GLY A 155 6.91 17.28 -31.73
CA GLY A 155 6.40 18.60 -32.15
C GLY A 155 7.43 19.47 -32.87
N GLU A 156 8.71 19.40 -32.49
CA GLU A 156 9.79 20.10 -33.20
C GLU A 156 10.11 19.51 -34.59
N LYS A 157 9.77 18.24 -34.84
CA LYS A 157 9.94 17.60 -36.16
C LYS A 157 8.82 17.93 -37.15
N ASP A 158 7.63 18.27 -36.65
CA ASP A 158 6.45 18.57 -37.46
C ASP A 158 6.30 20.06 -37.84
N ASP A 159 7.17 20.95 -37.37
CA ASP A 159 7.10 22.40 -37.64
C ASP A 159 7.74 22.82 -38.98
N LYS A 160 7.51 22.02 -40.03
CA LYS A 160 7.76 22.38 -41.43
C LYS A 160 6.48 22.24 -42.27
N GLY A 161 5.50 23.09 -41.97
CA GLY A 161 4.52 23.55 -42.97
C GLY A 161 3.06 23.29 -42.62
N GLY A 162 2.29 24.38 -42.45
CA GLY A 162 0.84 24.38 -42.65
C GLY A 162 0.04 24.94 -41.47
N ASP A 163 -0.55 26.11 -41.72
CA ASP A 163 -1.50 26.86 -40.88
C ASP A 163 -2.53 25.94 -40.18
N LYS A 164 -2.46 25.80 -38.84
CA LYS A 164 -3.44 25.07 -38.02
C LYS A 164 -4.20 26.04 -37.09
N PRO A 165 -5.51 25.80 -36.83
CA PRO A 165 -6.35 26.72 -36.06
C PRO A 165 -5.87 26.84 -34.61
N LYS A 166 -6.00 28.04 -34.03
CA LYS A 166 -5.62 28.36 -32.65
C LYS A 166 -6.13 27.30 -31.65
N PRO A 167 -5.26 26.75 -30.78
CA PRO A 167 -5.67 25.79 -29.77
C PRO A 167 -6.67 26.44 -28.80
N LYS A 168 -7.77 25.73 -28.50
CA LYS A 168 -8.68 26.10 -27.41
C LYS A 168 -7.88 26.23 -26.11
N PRO A 169 -8.22 27.17 -25.20
CA PRO A 169 -7.47 27.34 -23.96
C PRO A 169 -7.45 26.01 -23.21
N LYS A 170 -6.26 25.44 -23.02
CA LYS A 170 -6.06 24.27 -22.18
C LYS A 170 -6.62 24.63 -20.80
N LYS A 171 -7.56 23.84 -20.27
CA LYS A 171 -7.94 23.92 -18.86
C LYS A 171 -6.63 23.90 -18.07
N THR A 172 -6.43 24.88 -17.19
CA THR A 172 -5.30 24.88 -16.27
C THR A 172 -5.41 23.61 -15.45
N GLU A 173 -4.58 22.62 -15.77
CA GLU A 173 -4.53 21.36 -15.05
C GLU A 173 -3.89 21.67 -13.70
N VAL A 174 -4.67 21.53 -12.62
CA VAL A 174 -4.16 21.76 -11.27
C VAL A 174 -3.14 20.65 -11.00
N THR A 175 -1.91 21.05 -10.67
CA THR A 175 -0.84 20.13 -10.34
C THR A 175 -0.44 20.31 -8.88
N LEU A 176 -0.27 19.20 -8.18
CA LEU A 176 0.32 19.12 -6.85
C LEU A 176 1.74 18.58 -7.04
N ASP A 177 2.75 19.40 -6.77
CA ASP A 177 4.17 19.05 -6.91
C ASP A 177 4.57 18.44 -8.28
N GLY A 178 3.93 18.90 -9.35
CA GLY A 178 4.18 18.43 -10.72
C GLY A 178 3.35 17.23 -11.15
N VAL A 179 2.48 16.70 -10.28
CA VAL A 179 1.55 15.61 -10.59
C VAL A 179 0.13 16.15 -10.80
N PRO A 180 -0.60 15.73 -11.85
CA PRO A 180 -1.98 16.17 -12.07
C PRO A 180 -2.98 15.75 -10.98
N GLU A 181 -3.93 16.63 -10.65
CA GLU A 181 -4.98 16.38 -9.65
C GLU A 181 -5.83 15.12 -9.95
N TRP A 182 -6.13 14.86 -11.23
CA TRP A 182 -6.91 13.68 -11.62
C TRP A 182 -6.23 12.36 -11.26
N PHE A 183 -4.90 12.37 -11.09
CA PHE A 183 -4.11 11.21 -10.72
C PHE A 183 -3.89 11.14 -9.21
N ILE A 184 -3.40 12.22 -8.60
CA ILE A 184 -3.07 12.26 -7.17
C ILE A 184 -4.31 12.28 -6.26
N GLY A 185 -5.42 12.87 -6.70
CA GLY A 185 -6.64 12.98 -5.91
C GLY A 185 -7.21 11.61 -5.50
N PRO A 186 -7.45 10.69 -6.44
CA PRO A 186 -7.90 9.33 -6.12
C PRO A 186 -6.94 8.55 -5.21
N LEU A 187 -5.61 8.71 -5.39
CA LEU A 187 -4.60 8.05 -4.54
C LEU A 187 -4.70 8.52 -3.07
N ILE A 188 -4.81 9.83 -2.87
CA ILE A 188 -5.01 10.39 -1.53
C ILE A 188 -6.34 9.87 -0.94
N ALA A 189 -7.39 9.78 -1.74
CA ALA A 189 -8.68 9.25 -1.29
C ALA A 189 -8.62 7.77 -0.88
N GLU A 190 -7.93 6.93 -1.66
CA GLU A 190 -7.67 5.52 -1.33
C GLU A 190 -6.92 5.40 0.01
N LEU A 191 -5.81 6.12 0.15
CA LEU A 191 -4.99 6.04 1.34
C LEU A 191 -5.73 6.57 2.58
N VAL A 192 -6.48 7.67 2.45
CA VAL A 192 -7.35 8.15 3.53
C VAL A 192 -8.40 7.11 3.90
N ALA A 193 -9.02 6.44 2.92
CA ALA A 193 -9.97 5.37 3.18
C ALA A 193 -9.33 4.17 3.90
N HIS A 194 -8.12 3.78 3.52
CA HIS A 194 -7.30 2.75 4.19
C HIS A 194 -7.09 3.08 5.66
N GLU A 195 -6.60 4.29 5.94
CA GLU A 195 -6.32 4.75 7.30
C GLU A 195 -7.61 4.87 8.14
N VAL A 196 -8.71 5.33 7.55
CA VAL A 196 -10.03 5.30 8.22
C VAL A 196 -10.46 3.86 8.50
N GLY A 197 -10.21 2.91 7.59
CA GLY A 197 -10.48 1.49 7.79
C GLY A 197 -9.82 0.95 9.05
N HIS A 198 -8.55 1.29 9.31
CA HIS A 198 -7.89 0.94 10.57
C HIS A 198 -8.60 1.49 11.81
N THR A 199 -9.11 2.72 11.77
CA THR A 199 -9.88 3.26 12.91
C THR A 199 -11.21 2.54 13.15
N LEU A 200 -11.77 1.94 12.11
CA LEU A 200 -12.95 1.09 12.17
C LEU A 200 -12.61 -0.37 12.54
N GLY A 201 -11.34 -0.67 12.78
CA GLY A 201 -10.87 -2.01 13.18
C GLY A 201 -10.60 -2.96 12.01
N LEU A 202 -10.53 -2.46 10.77
CA LEU A 202 -10.13 -3.27 9.63
C LEU A 202 -8.63 -3.50 9.65
N ARG A 203 -8.23 -4.75 9.44
CA ARG A 203 -6.84 -5.17 9.23
C ARG A 203 -6.48 -5.05 7.75
N HIS A 204 -5.19 -5.07 7.45
CA HIS A 204 -4.73 -5.23 6.08
C HIS A 204 -5.32 -6.49 5.45
N ASN A 205 -5.64 -6.41 4.16
CA ASN A 205 -6.15 -7.51 3.37
C ASN A 205 -5.36 -7.63 2.06
N PHE A 206 -4.27 -8.40 2.10
CA PHE A 206 -3.33 -8.60 0.99
C PHE A 206 -3.80 -9.61 -0.06
N LYS A 207 -5.02 -10.13 0.09
CA LYS A 207 -5.67 -11.02 -0.89
C LYS A 207 -6.75 -10.32 -1.67
N ALA A 208 -6.92 -9.02 -1.47
CA ALA A 208 -7.98 -8.28 -2.10
C ALA A 208 -7.69 -8.01 -3.57
N SER A 209 -6.41 -7.89 -3.97
CA SER A 209 -5.97 -7.77 -5.36
C SER A 209 -6.38 -8.97 -6.24
N SER A 210 -6.58 -10.15 -5.65
CA SER A 210 -6.82 -11.40 -6.39
C SER A 210 -8.22 -11.57 -7.00
N ILE A 211 -9.13 -10.62 -6.82
CA ILE A 211 -10.53 -10.75 -7.26
C ILE A 211 -10.72 -10.53 -8.76
N HIS A 212 -9.73 -9.93 -9.43
CA HIS A 212 -9.74 -9.58 -10.84
C HIS A 212 -8.41 -9.99 -11.50
N THR A 213 -8.43 -10.26 -12.81
CA THR A 213 -7.20 -10.44 -13.59
C THR A 213 -6.66 -9.10 -14.09
N LEU A 214 -5.37 -9.04 -14.41
CA LEU A 214 -4.73 -7.86 -15.01
C LEU A 214 -5.44 -7.37 -16.28
N GLU A 215 -5.98 -8.26 -17.11
CA GLU A 215 -6.76 -7.88 -18.29
C GLU A 215 -8.12 -7.30 -17.93
N GLN A 216 -8.74 -7.78 -16.85
CA GLN A 216 -10.05 -7.31 -16.41
C GLN A 216 -9.97 -5.89 -15.88
N ILE A 217 -9.02 -5.62 -14.99
CA ILE A 217 -8.83 -4.27 -14.40
C ILE A 217 -8.48 -3.22 -15.46
N ASN A 218 -7.88 -3.64 -16.58
CA ASN A 218 -7.53 -2.79 -17.72
C ASN A 218 -8.57 -2.81 -18.86
N SER A 219 -9.81 -3.20 -18.54
CA SER A 219 -10.92 -3.23 -19.49
C SER A 219 -12.04 -2.26 -19.12
N ASP A 220 -12.84 -1.85 -20.11
CA ASP A 220 -14.04 -1.03 -19.93
C ASP A 220 -15.14 -1.70 -19.08
N LYS A 221 -14.97 -3.00 -18.75
CA LYS A 221 -15.90 -3.73 -17.89
C LYS A 221 -15.74 -3.34 -16.42
N ILE A 222 -14.50 -3.08 -15.99
CA ILE A 222 -14.17 -2.77 -14.60
C ILE A 222 -14.00 -1.26 -14.41
N LYS A 223 -13.33 -0.58 -15.34
CA LYS A 223 -13.02 0.85 -15.25
C LYS A 223 -14.24 1.70 -14.90
N GLY A 224 -14.17 2.40 -13.77
CA GLY A 224 -15.21 3.29 -13.23
C GLY A 224 -16.51 2.59 -12.82
N LYS A 225 -16.54 1.26 -12.74
CA LYS A 225 -17.73 0.46 -12.41
C LYS A 225 -17.51 -0.45 -11.21
N GLU A 226 -16.34 -1.07 -11.14
CA GLU A 226 -15.90 -1.89 -10.02
C GLU A 226 -14.55 -1.41 -9.50
N THR A 227 -14.31 -1.66 -8.23
CA THR A 227 -13.03 -1.39 -7.56
C THR A 227 -11.97 -2.37 -8.08
N LEU A 228 -10.72 -1.91 -8.31
CA LEU A 228 -9.59 -2.76 -8.70
C LEU A 228 -9.38 -3.99 -7.79
N ALA A 229 -9.61 -3.85 -6.49
CA ALA A 229 -9.47 -4.87 -5.47
C ALA A 229 -10.74 -5.01 -4.61
N GLY A 230 -10.75 -6.08 -3.83
CA GLY A 230 -11.80 -6.40 -2.87
C GLY A 230 -11.84 -5.48 -1.65
N SER A 231 -10.77 -4.75 -1.36
CA SER A 231 -10.57 -3.99 -0.13
C SER A 231 -9.57 -2.85 -0.36
N VAL A 232 -9.83 -1.67 0.22
CA VAL A 232 -8.85 -0.58 0.31
C VAL A 232 -7.73 -0.88 1.31
N MET A 233 -7.88 -1.94 2.12
CA MET A 233 -6.88 -2.36 3.12
C MET A 233 -5.71 -3.16 2.53
N ASP A 234 -5.68 -3.32 1.21
CA ASP A 234 -4.55 -3.91 0.49
C ASP A 234 -3.48 -2.85 0.20
N TYR A 235 -2.24 -3.28 -0.04
CA TYR A 235 -1.17 -2.42 -0.54
C TYR A 235 -1.11 -2.53 -2.05
N LEU A 236 -2.10 -1.96 -2.74
CA LEU A 236 -2.12 -1.97 -4.19
C LEU A 236 -1.02 -1.07 -4.75
N PRO A 237 -0.22 -1.54 -5.71
CA PRO A 237 0.60 -0.64 -6.50
C PRO A 237 -0.28 0.12 -7.50
N ILE A 238 0.25 1.20 -8.08
CA ILE A 238 -0.47 1.94 -9.13
C ILE A 238 -0.56 1.07 -10.38
N ASN A 239 -1.77 0.93 -10.91
CA ASN A 239 -2.00 0.19 -12.15
C ASN A 239 -1.43 0.96 -13.35
N MET A 240 -0.24 0.56 -13.80
CA MET A 240 0.48 1.11 -14.95
C MET A 240 0.61 0.05 -16.06
N HIS A 241 -0.51 -0.36 -16.67
CA HIS A 241 -0.56 -1.51 -17.59
C HIS A 241 0.43 -1.40 -18.77
N LYS A 242 0.48 -0.25 -19.45
CA LYS A 242 1.40 0.05 -20.58
C LYS A 242 1.78 1.54 -20.68
N GLY A 243 1.82 2.26 -19.56
CA GLY A 243 1.98 3.72 -19.53
C GLY A 243 0.67 4.48 -19.84
N VAL A 244 0.77 5.74 -20.29
CA VAL A 244 -0.39 6.57 -20.66
C VAL A 244 -0.89 6.18 -22.06
N GLY A 245 -2.06 5.55 -22.18
CA GLY A 245 -2.59 5.09 -23.49
C GLY A 245 -4.01 4.53 -23.45
N GLU A 246 -4.54 4.12 -24.61
CA GLU A 246 -5.97 3.82 -24.82
C GLU A 246 -6.53 2.59 -24.06
N LYS A 247 -5.66 1.69 -23.56
CA LYS A 247 -6.07 0.50 -22.78
C LYS A 247 -5.56 0.58 -21.34
N GLN A 248 -5.92 1.66 -20.66
CA GLN A 248 -5.60 1.93 -19.26
C GLN A 248 -6.87 1.86 -18.42
N GLY A 249 -6.87 0.99 -17.40
CA GLY A 249 -7.90 0.94 -16.35
C GLY A 249 -7.82 2.11 -15.38
N ASP A 250 -8.55 2.02 -14.27
CA ASP A 250 -8.34 2.95 -13.17
C ASP A 250 -6.92 2.75 -12.59
N HIS A 251 -6.29 3.83 -12.14
CA HIS A 251 -4.91 3.81 -11.65
C HIS A 251 -4.79 3.31 -10.20
N THR A 252 -5.88 3.38 -9.44
CA THR A 252 -5.97 3.15 -8.00
C THR A 252 -7.42 2.81 -7.64
N MET A 253 -7.70 2.42 -6.40
CA MET A 253 -9.06 2.36 -5.87
C MET A 253 -9.82 3.68 -6.06
N THR A 254 -10.92 3.62 -6.82
CA THR A 254 -11.85 4.75 -7.00
C THR A 254 -13.03 4.70 -6.02
N GLY A 255 -13.03 3.74 -5.09
CA GLY A 255 -14.09 3.53 -4.10
C GLY A 255 -13.72 2.45 -3.08
N ILE A 256 -14.68 2.10 -2.23
CA ILE A 256 -14.53 1.11 -1.16
C ILE A 256 -14.84 -0.29 -1.69
N GLY A 257 -14.01 -1.28 -1.32
CA GLY A 257 -14.11 -2.62 -1.84
C GLY A 257 -15.28 -3.44 -1.27
N PRO A 258 -15.72 -4.49 -1.96
CA PRO A 258 -16.79 -5.37 -1.48
C PRO A 258 -16.49 -6.03 -0.13
N TYR A 259 -15.24 -6.41 0.14
CA TYR A 259 -14.81 -6.96 1.43
C TYR A 259 -15.00 -5.93 2.55
N ASP A 260 -14.59 -4.68 2.33
CA ASP A 260 -14.71 -3.63 3.34
C ASP A 260 -16.17 -3.38 3.71
N HIS A 261 -17.03 -3.26 2.69
CA HIS A 261 -18.46 -3.12 2.91
C HIS A 261 -19.04 -4.29 3.71
N TRP A 262 -18.66 -5.51 3.38
CA TRP A 262 -19.11 -6.70 4.10
C TRP A 262 -18.58 -6.76 5.53
N ALA A 263 -17.30 -6.45 5.75
CA ALA A 263 -16.66 -6.45 7.06
C ALA A 263 -17.28 -5.40 7.98
N ILE A 264 -17.56 -4.20 7.47
CA ILE A 264 -18.27 -3.16 8.22
C ILE A 264 -19.71 -3.57 8.51
N GLU A 265 -20.43 -4.14 7.53
CA GLU A 265 -21.78 -4.64 7.74
C GLU A 265 -21.82 -5.73 8.81
N TYR A 266 -20.84 -6.64 8.81
CA TYR A 266 -20.70 -7.67 9.83
C TYR A 266 -20.37 -7.10 11.21
N GLY A 267 -19.42 -6.16 11.29
CA GLY A 267 -18.93 -5.63 12.56
C GLY A 267 -19.85 -4.59 13.22
N TYR A 268 -20.63 -3.85 12.43
CA TYR A 268 -21.34 -2.64 12.91
C TYR A 268 -22.87 -2.66 12.70
N SER A 269 -23.45 -3.68 12.05
CA SER A 269 -24.90 -3.72 11.91
C SER A 269 -25.60 -3.91 13.25
N ILE A 270 -26.61 -3.08 13.52
CA ILE A 270 -27.47 -3.24 14.69
C ILE A 270 -28.50 -4.33 14.38
N ILE A 271 -28.21 -5.55 14.82
CA ILE A 271 -29.02 -6.73 14.53
C ILE A 271 -29.89 -7.07 15.75
N SER A 272 -31.19 -7.24 15.51
CA SER A 272 -32.14 -7.64 16.58
C SER A 272 -32.41 -9.14 16.58
N LYS A 273 -32.14 -9.81 15.46
CA LYS A 273 -32.52 -11.20 15.22
C LYS A 273 -31.34 -12.02 14.68
N PRO A 274 -31.06 -13.22 15.20
CA PRO A 274 -29.96 -14.06 14.73
C PRO A 274 -29.96 -14.35 13.22
N GLU A 275 -31.14 -14.42 12.59
CA GLU A 275 -31.27 -14.71 11.17
C GLU A 275 -30.71 -13.61 10.27
N GLU A 276 -30.68 -12.35 10.74
CA GLU A 276 -30.08 -11.23 10.01
C GLU A 276 -28.55 -11.37 9.97
N LEU A 277 -27.94 -11.78 11.08
CA LEU A 277 -26.50 -12.08 11.14
C LEU A 277 -26.12 -13.26 10.22
N GLN A 278 -26.96 -14.30 10.19
CA GLN A 278 -26.72 -15.46 9.31
C GLN A 278 -26.73 -15.08 7.83
N LYS A 279 -27.57 -14.12 7.42
CA LYS A 279 -27.57 -13.61 6.04
C LYS A 279 -26.25 -12.91 5.71
N ILE A 280 -25.73 -12.09 6.62
CA ILE A 280 -24.44 -11.43 6.43
C ILE A 280 -23.32 -12.47 6.31
N LEU A 281 -23.27 -13.42 7.24
CA LEU A 281 -22.26 -14.48 7.28
C LEU A 281 -22.31 -15.42 6.08
N SER A 282 -23.49 -15.67 5.51
CA SER A 282 -23.63 -16.53 4.32
C SER A 282 -22.86 -16.05 3.09
N ARG A 283 -22.45 -14.77 3.06
CA ARG A 283 -21.63 -14.21 1.99
C ARG A 283 -20.14 -14.55 2.12
N VAL A 284 -19.67 -15.12 3.24
CA VAL A 284 -18.23 -15.42 3.47
C VAL A 284 -17.57 -16.25 2.35
N SER A 285 -18.35 -17.04 1.61
CA SER A 285 -17.87 -17.84 0.48
C SER A 285 -17.82 -17.09 -0.85
N ASP A 286 -18.21 -15.82 -0.89
CA ASP A 286 -18.16 -14.99 -2.09
C ASP A 286 -16.68 -14.78 -2.50
N PRO A 287 -16.31 -15.12 -3.75
CA PRO A 287 -14.96 -14.92 -4.25
C PRO A 287 -14.44 -13.48 -4.18
N LYS A 288 -15.31 -12.47 -4.03
CA LYS A 288 -14.91 -11.06 -3.85
C LYS A 288 -14.55 -10.69 -2.41
N LEU A 289 -14.81 -11.57 -1.45
CA LEU A 289 -14.61 -11.32 -0.01
C LEU A 289 -13.42 -12.12 0.55
N GLN A 290 -12.41 -12.37 -0.28
CA GLN A 290 -11.19 -13.05 0.16
C GLN A 290 -10.45 -12.20 1.20
N PHE A 291 -9.76 -12.89 2.12
CA PHE A 291 -9.01 -12.25 3.18
C PHE A 291 -7.70 -13.00 3.46
N ALA A 292 -6.60 -12.25 3.52
CA ALA A 292 -5.32 -12.68 4.08
C ALA A 292 -4.61 -11.46 4.66
N THR A 293 -4.03 -11.58 5.84
CA THR A 293 -3.55 -10.43 6.62
C THR A 293 -2.02 -10.44 6.74
N ASP A 294 -1.44 -9.56 7.55
CA ASP A 294 0.01 -9.36 7.66
C ASP A 294 0.80 -10.65 7.86
N GLU A 295 0.30 -11.54 8.72
CA GLU A 295 0.96 -12.83 9.01
C GLU A 295 0.94 -13.80 7.83
N ASP A 296 0.04 -13.60 6.87
CA ASP A 296 -0.09 -14.46 5.69
C ASP A 296 0.88 -14.04 4.57
N THR A 297 1.44 -12.82 4.63
CA THR A 297 2.25 -12.23 3.54
C THR A 297 3.59 -12.93 3.29
N ILE A 298 4.05 -13.67 4.29
CA ILE A 298 5.32 -14.41 4.29
C ILE A 298 5.13 -15.89 3.89
N GLY A 299 3.88 -16.31 3.72
CA GLY A 299 3.52 -17.69 3.40
C GLY A 299 3.78 -18.06 1.94
N PRO A 300 3.46 -19.31 1.55
CA PRO A 300 3.56 -19.77 0.18
C PRO A 300 2.41 -19.28 -0.71
N ASP A 301 1.36 -18.66 -0.16
CA ASP A 301 0.22 -18.17 -0.94
C ASP A 301 0.69 -17.03 -1.85
N PRO A 302 0.66 -17.21 -3.19
CA PRO A 302 1.07 -16.16 -4.12
C PRO A 302 0.08 -15.00 -4.18
N PHE A 303 -1.14 -15.17 -3.66
CA PHE A 303 -2.18 -14.14 -3.64
C PHE A 303 -2.21 -13.33 -2.34
N ALA A 304 -1.26 -13.52 -1.44
CA ALA A 304 -1.14 -12.73 -0.22
C ALA A 304 0.23 -12.06 -0.23
N ARG A 305 0.45 -11.11 -1.13
CA ARG A 305 1.71 -10.33 -1.19
C ARG A 305 1.40 -8.85 -1.03
N ARG A 306 2.40 -8.10 -0.62
CA ARG A 306 2.32 -6.64 -0.54
C ARG A 306 2.76 -6.06 -1.88
N TYR A 307 2.13 -4.99 -2.33
CA TYR A 307 2.50 -4.27 -3.55
C TYR A 307 2.42 -5.16 -4.80
N ASP A 308 1.37 -5.98 -4.91
CA ASP A 308 1.12 -6.89 -6.05
C ASP A 308 -0.19 -6.61 -6.81
N PHE A 309 -0.32 -7.23 -7.99
CA PHE A 309 -1.54 -7.32 -8.80
C PHE A 309 -1.72 -8.75 -9.30
#